data_AF-A0A285H0P2-F1
#
_entry.id   AF-A0A285H0P2-F1
#
_cell.length_a   1.000
_cell.length_b   1.000
_cell.length_c   1.000
_cell.angle_alpha   90.00
_cell.angle_beta   90.00
_cell.angle_gamma   90.00
#
_symmetry.space_group_name_H-M   'P 1'
#
loop_
_entity.id
_entity.type
_entity.pdbx_description
1 polymer ?
#
loop_
_entity_poly.entity_id
_entity_poly.type
_entity_poly.pdbx_seq_one_letter_code
_entity_poly.pdbx_strand_id
1 'polypeptide(L)'
;MTDYDSTADTLKHSLRVGELMGQPVKELVDRSVRHDRSKTEDPELAVFNEFTPKLKDSTYGSEEYKGFLASMKVGLDHHYASNRHHPEHFADGVNGMTLVDLIEMLADWRAATERHADGSLVKSLAIQKERFGISDQLEAILWNTARHFRWLDSQPCGEKHTAPDGTKMVCNTPVTGPSGHPGTRHCDGHFEPYDWPNE
;
A
#
# COMPACT_ATOMS: atom_id res chain seq x y z
N MET A 1 -28.24 -11.33 39.33
CA MET A 1 -27.04 -10.91 38.56
C MET A 1 -26.02 -12.02 38.70
N THR A 2 -25.38 -12.41 37.61
CA THR A 2 -24.37 -13.47 37.62
C THR A 2 -23.03 -12.89 38.09
N ASP A 3 -22.37 -13.53 39.06
CA ASP A 3 -21.00 -13.21 39.53
C ASP A 3 -19.91 -13.56 38.51
N TYR A 4 -20.21 -13.47 37.21
CA TYR A 4 -19.27 -13.83 36.16
C TYR A 4 -18.30 -12.68 35.90
N ASP A 5 -17.03 -12.92 36.18
CA ASP A 5 -15.91 -12.05 35.83
C ASP A 5 -15.30 -12.51 34.50
N SER A 6 -15.45 -11.68 33.45
CA SER A 6 -14.95 -11.97 32.11
C SER A 6 -13.45 -11.69 31.93
N THR A 7 -12.73 -11.24 32.97
CA THR A 7 -11.32 -10.83 32.88
C THR A 7 -10.43 -11.93 32.33
N ALA A 8 -10.54 -13.16 32.86
CA ALA A 8 -9.71 -14.28 32.44
C ALA A 8 -9.95 -14.66 30.96
N ASP A 9 -11.20 -14.69 30.53
CA ASP A 9 -11.57 -15.01 29.14
C ASP A 9 -11.14 -13.91 28.18
N THR A 10 -11.25 -12.64 28.59
CA THR A 10 -10.79 -11.49 27.81
C THR A 10 -9.28 -11.53 27.62
N LEU A 11 -8.51 -11.79 28.69
CA LEU A 11 -7.05 -11.89 28.60
C LEU A 11 -6.62 -13.06 27.70
N LYS A 12 -7.29 -14.21 27.82
CA LYS A 12 -7.05 -15.37 26.93
C LYS A 12 -7.32 -15.02 25.47
N HIS A 13 -8.40 -14.30 25.18
CA HIS A 13 -8.71 -13.83 23.84
C HIS A 13 -7.64 -12.86 23.32
N SER A 14 -7.22 -11.87 24.12
CA SER A 14 -6.17 -10.91 23.74
C SER A 14 -4.85 -11.59 23.40
N LEU A 15 -4.42 -12.59 24.19
CA LEU A 15 -3.22 -13.37 23.90
C LEU A 15 -3.34 -14.11 22.56
N ARG A 16 -4.51 -14.71 22.29
CA ARG A 16 -4.74 -15.41 21.02
C ARG A 16 -4.74 -14.46 19.82
N VAL A 17 -5.32 -13.27 19.96
CA VAL A 17 -5.26 -12.24 18.91
C VAL A 17 -3.81 -11.83 18.65
N GLY A 18 -3.01 -11.61 19.70
CA GLY A 18 -1.59 -11.29 19.57
C GLY A 18 -0.80 -12.36 18.82
N GLU A 19 -1.04 -13.63 19.14
CA GLU A 19 -0.42 -14.76 18.43
C GLU A 19 -0.81 -14.78 16.94
N LEU A 20 -2.09 -14.57 16.63
CA LEU A 20 -2.60 -14.54 15.25
C LEU A 20 -2.05 -13.34 14.46
N MET A 21 -1.94 -12.16 15.09
CA MET A 21 -1.32 -10.98 14.49
C MET A 21 0.17 -11.16 14.24
N GLY A 22 0.87 -11.93 15.10
CA GLY A 22 2.28 -12.23 14.94
C GLY A 22 2.60 -12.99 13.65
N GLN A 23 1.66 -13.79 13.14
CA GLN A 23 1.84 -14.58 11.92
C GLN A 23 2.05 -13.71 10.66
N PRO A 24 1.12 -12.80 10.27
CA PRO A 24 1.32 -11.93 9.12
C PRO A 24 2.46 -10.92 9.35
N VAL A 25 2.71 -10.48 10.58
CA VAL A 25 3.88 -9.62 10.88
C VAL A 25 5.18 -10.36 10.55
N LYS A 26 5.31 -11.61 10.99
CA LYS A 26 6.48 -12.43 10.66
C LYS A 26 6.62 -12.62 9.15
N GLU A 27 5.51 -12.93 8.45
CA GLU A 27 5.55 -13.10 7.00
C GLU A 27 5.99 -11.81 6.29
N LEU A 28 5.48 -10.65 6.70
CA LEU A 28 5.90 -9.36 6.17
C LEU A 28 7.40 -9.12 6.38
N VAL A 29 7.93 -9.43 7.56
CA VAL A 29 9.38 -9.33 7.85
C VAL A 29 10.17 -10.29 6.95
N ASP A 30 9.77 -11.55 6.87
CA ASP A 30 10.43 -12.54 6.02
C ASP A 30 10.44 -12.09 4.55
N ARG A 31 9.33 -11.53 4.06
CA ARG A 31 9.17 -11.05 2.67
C ARG A 31 9.97 -9.78 2.42
N SER A 32 10.08 -8.86 3.38
CA SER A 32 10.84 -7.61 3.22
C SER A 32 12.32 -7.81 2.89
N VAL A 33 12.93 -8.92 3.33
CA VAL A 33 14.36 -9.21 3.06
C VAL A 33 14.59 -10.03 1.80
N ARG A 34 13.53 -10.53 1.18
CA ARG A 34 13.57 -11.39 -0.01
C ARG A 34 12.68 -10.91 -1.14
N HIS A 35 12.02 -9.77 -0.96
CA HIS A 35 11.26 -9.06 -1.97
C HIS A 35 12.15 -8.95 -3.21
N ASP A 36 11.66 -9.46 -4.33
CA ASP A 36 12.38 -9.45 -5.61
C ASP A 36 13.73 -10.18 -5.64
N ARG A 37 14.05 -11.03 -4.66
CA ARG A 37 15.33 -11.75 -4.63
C ARG A 37 15.59 -12.53 -5.92
N SER A 38 14.54 -13.06 -6.55
CA SER A 38 14.65 -13.79 -7.81
C SER A 38 15.31 -12.97 -8.92
N LYS A 39 15.17 -11.62 -8.92
CA LYS A 39 15.83 -10.71 -9.88
C LYS A 39 17.37 -10.77 -9.81
N THR A 40 17.93 -11.27 -8.72
CA THR A 40 19.38 -11.36 -8.48
C THR A 40 19.97 -12.74 -8.77
N GLU A 41 19.13 -13.67 -9.24
CA GLU A 41 19.49 -15.07 -9.48
C GLU A 41 19.07 -15.46 -10.91
N ASP A 42 19.66 -16.53 -11.44
CA ASP A 42 19.19 -17.11 -12.71
C ASP A 42 17.78 -17.69 -12.55
N PRO A 43 16.90 -17.58 -13.55
CA PRO A 43 17.16 -17.08 -14.91
C PRO A 43 16.91 -15.57 -15.11
N GLU A 44 16.55 -14.83 -14.06
CA GLU A 44 16.14 -13.42 -14.18
C GLU A 44 17.31 -12.44 -14.29
N LEU A 45 18.42 -12.74 -13.61
CA LEU A 45 19.55 -11.82 -13.42
C LEU A 45 20.05 -11.20 -14.73
N ALA A 46 20.27 -12.02 -15.76
CA ALA A 46 20.77 -11.53 -17.05
C ALA A 46 19.79 -10.55 -17.72
N VAL A 47 18.48 -10.84 -17.64
CA VAL A 47 17.42 -9.99 -18.22
C VAL A 47 17.36 -8.65 -17.47
N PHE A 48 17.35 -8.68 -16.14
CA PHE A 48 17.27 -7.44 -15.37
C PHE A 48 18.55 -6.59 -15.48
N ASN A 49 19.74 -7.20 -15.59
CA ASN A 49 20.98 -6.48 -15.85
C ASN A 49 20.93 -5.70 -17.17
N GLU A 50 20.34 -6.29 -18.21
CA GLU A 50 20.24 -5.62 -19.51
C GLU A 50 19.19 -4.51 -19.52
N PHE A 51 18.00 -4.76 -18.96
CA PHE A 51 16.84 -3.88 -19.18
C PHE A 51 16.56 -2.89 -18.06
N THR A 52 16.99 -3.13 -16.82
CA THR A 52 16.82 -2.15 -15.72
C THR A 52 17.37 -0.75 -16.06
N PRO A 53 18.61 -0.60 -16.61
CA PRO A 53 19.10 0.72 -17.00
C PRO A 53 18.29 1.31 -18.17
N LYS A 54 17.88 0.50 -19.16
CA LYS A 54 17.07 0.94 -20.30
C LYS A 54 15.69 1.45 -19.88
N LEU A 55 15.05 0.75 -18.93
CA LEU A 55 13.75 1.14 -18.38
C LEU A 55 13.84 2.45 -17.60
N LYS A 56 14.92 2.66 -16.83
CA LYS A 56 15.15 3.89 -16.07
C LYS A 56 15.15 5.12 -16.96
N ASP A 57 15.75 5.02 -18.14
CA ASP A 57 15.90 6.14 -19.08
C ASP A 57 14.69 6.29 -20.03
N SER A 58 13.76 5.32 -20.03
CA SER A 58 12.55 5.36 -20.84
C SER A 58 11.38 6.05 -20.12
N THR A 59 10.50 6.69 -20.89
CA THR A 59 9.24 7.22 -20.35
C THR A 59 8.26 6.06 -20.07
N TYR A 60 7.77 5.97 -18.84
CA TYR A 60 6.79 4.95 -18.43
C TYR A 60 5.57 4.94 -19.36
N GLY A 61 5.20 3.76 -19.87
CA GLY A 61 4.06 3.57 -20.77
C GLY A 61 4.28 3.99 -22.23
N SER A 62 5.47 4.49 -22.60
CA SER A 62 5.83 4.75 -24.00
C SER A 62 5.94 3.45 -24.83
N GLU A 63 5.95 3.57 -26.16
CA GLU A 63 6.14 2.41 -27.05
C GLU A 63 7.51 1.76 -26.86
N GLU A 64 8.54 2.55 -26.57
CA GLU A 64 9.88 2.05 -26.23
C GLU A 64 9.86 1.23 -24.93
N TYR A 65 9.25 1.77 -23.87
CA TYR A 65 9.07 1.08 -22.60
C TYR A 65 8.32 -0.25 -22.80
N LYS A 66 7.23 -0.26 -23.57
CA LYS A 66 6.48 -1.48 -23.90
C LYS A 66 7.32 -2.48 -24.70
N GLY A 67 8.15 -1.99 -25.62
CA GLY A 67 9.09 -2.82 -26.39
C GLY A 67 10.13 -3.51 -25.50
N PHE A 68 10.63 -2.81 -24.49
CA PHE A 68 11.51 -3.39 -23.47
C PHE A 68 10.79 -4.47 -22.66
N LEU A 69 9.57 -4.21 -22.17
CA LEU A 69 8.80 -5.22 -21.44
C LEU A 69 8.52 -6.48 -22.28
N ALA A 70 8.22 -6.33 -23.57
CA ALA A 70 8.05 -7.47 -24.48
C ALA A 70 9.35 -8.29 -24.62
N SER A 71 10.50 -7.62 -24.67
CA SER A 71 11.82 -8.26 -24.75
C SER A 71 12.21 -8.96 -23.43
N MET A 72 11.73 -8.43 -22.29
CA MET A 72 11.96 -9.01 -20.97
C MET A 72 11.03 -10.17 -20.62
N LYS A 73 10.07 -10.52 -21.49
CA LYS A 73 8.93 -11.39 -21.14
C LYS A 73 9.32 -12.66 -20.37
N VAL A 74 10.38 -13.36 -20.78
CA VAL A 74 10.82 -14.60 -20.12
C VAL A 74 11.25 -14.35 -18.67
N GLY A 75 12.00 -13.27 -18.41
CA GLY A 75 12.39 -12.87 -17.06
C GLY A 75 11.18 -12.41 -16.23
N LEU A 76 10.27 -11.65 -16.83
CA LEU A 76 9.05 -11.18 -16.16
C LEU A 76 8.09 -12.32 -15.82
N ASP A 77 7.91 -13.30 -16.70
CA ASP A 77 7.05 -14.46 -16.44
C ASP A 77 7.58 -15.27 -15.24
N HIS A 78 8.89 -15.53 -15.18
CA HIS A 78 9.51 -16.19 -14.03
C HIS A 78 9.37 -15.35 -12.75
N HIS A 79 9.56 -14.04 -12.88
CA HIS A 79 9.45 -13.09 -11.79
C HIS A 79 8.06 -13.07 -11.16
N TYR A 80 7.00 -12.96 -11.98
CA TYR A 80 5.62 -12.98 -11.52
C TYR A 80 5.24 -14.33 -10.92
N ALA A 81 5.71 -15.44 -11.51
CA ALA A 81 5.50 -16.77 -10.94
C ALA A 81 6.19 -16.95 -9.57
N SER A 82 7.31 -16.27 -9.34
CA SER A 82 8.09 -16.39 -8.09
C SER A 82 7.64 -15.42 -7.00
N ASN A 83 7.05 -14.27 -7.37
CA ASN A 83 6.78 -13.16 -6.45
C ASN A 83 5.28 -12.82 -6.41
N ARG A 84 4.65 -13.23 -5.31
CA ARG A 84 3.21 -13.12 -5.07
C ARG A 84 2.68 -11.69 -4.88
N HIS A 85 3.53 -10.69 -4.70
CA HIS A 85 3.03 -9.31 -4.58
C HIS A 85 2.59 -8.74 -5.94
N HIS A 86 2.84 -9.43 -7.05
CA HIS A 86 2.33 -9.06 -8.37
C HIS A 86 0.95 -9.68 -8.63
N PRO A 87 -0.05 -8.91 -9.09
CA PRO A 87 -1.32 -9.46 -9.52
C PRO A 87 -1.18 -10.54 -10.59
N GLU A 88 -0.20 -10.42 -11.49
CA GLU A 88 0.12 -11.40 -12.55
C GLU A 88 0.51 -12.79 -12.01
N HIS A 89 0.87 -12.91 -10.73
CA HIS A 89 1.09 -14.19 -10.09
C HIS A 89 -0.18 -15.05 -10.04
N PHE A 90 -1.35 -14.41 -9.94
CA PHE A 90 -2.63 -15.07 -9.70
C PHE A 90 -3.49 -15.13 -10.94
N ALA A 91 -4.17 -16.26 -11.13
CA ALA A 91 -5.13 -16.44 -12.23
C ALA A 91 -6.33 -15.46 -12.12
N ASP A 92 -6.72 -15.09 -10.91
CA ASP A 92 -7.81 -14.13 -10.64
C ASP A 92 -7.29 -12.71 -10.33
N GLY A 93 -6.03 -12.42 -10.73
CA GLY A 93 -5.39 -11.13 -10.53
C GLY A 93 -5.39 -10.68 -9.06
N VAL A 94 -5.77 -9.42 -8.84
CA VAL A 94 -5.82 -8.82 -7.50
C VAL A 94 -6.79 -9.56 -6.56
N ASN A 95 -7.83 -10.21 -7.07
CA ASN A 95 -8.78 -10.97 -6.25
C ASN A 95 -8.17 -12.26 -5.66
N GLY A 96 -7.04 -12.72 -6.21
CA GLY A 96 -6.29 -13.85 -5.65
C GLY A 96 -5.33 -13.47 -4.51
N MET A 97 -5.16 -12.18 -4.24
CA MET A 97 -4.16 -11.67 -3.29
C MET A 97 -4.65 -11.73 -1.84
N THR A 98 -3.71 -11.93 -0.91
CA THR A 98 -3.94 -11.75 0.54
C THR A 98 -3.61 -10.32 0.98
N LEU A 99 -3.98 -9.94 2.22
CA LEU A 99 -3.59 -8.65 2.79
C LEU A 99 -2.06 -8.46 2.86
N VAL A 100 -1.30 -9.55 3.09
CA VAL A 100 0.17 -9.49 3.12
C VAL A 100 0.72 -9.18 1.72
N ASP A 101 0.15 -9.80 0.68
CA ASP A 101 0.52 -9.52 -0.72
C ASP A 101 0.21 -8.06 -1.08
N LEU A 102 -0.95 -7.54 -0.67
CA LEU A 102 -1.36 -6.16 -0.95
C LEU A 102 -0.46 -5.12 -0.25
N ILE A 103 -0.02 -5.40 0.99
CA ILE A 103 0.91 -4.51 1.71
C ILE A 103 2.27 -4.49 1.01
N GLU A 104 2.81 -5.66 0.63
CA GLU A 104 4.07 -5.73 -0.12
C GLU A 104 3.96 -5.04 -1.48
N MET A 105 2.86 -5.28 -2.22
CA MET A 105 2.60 -4.66 -3.53
C MET A 105 2.56 -3.13 -3.43
N LEU A 106 1.87 -2.58 -2.43
CA LEU A 106 1.80 -1.13 -2.24
C LEU A 106 3.17 -0.53 -1.90
N ALA A 107 3.97 -1.23 -1.09
CA ALA A 107 5.33 -0.83 -0.76
C ALA A 107 6.26 -0.89 -1.99
N ASP A 108 6.15 -1.92 -2.82
CA ASP A 108 6.86 -2.04 -4.11
C ASP A 108 6.54 -0.86 -5.02
N TRP A 109 5.25 -0.56 -5.23
CA TRP A 109 4.84 0.57 -6.07
C TRP A 109 5.34 1.90 -5.54
N ARG A 110 5.38 2.08 -4.21
CA ARG A 110 5.98 3.27 -3.60
C ARG A 110 7.47 3.34 -3.93
N ALA A 111 8.24 2.29 -3.67
CA ALA A 111 9.67 2.25 -3.93
C ALA A 111 10.00 2.40 -5.43
N ALA A 112 9.17 1.84 -6.32
CA ALA A 112 9.32 1.99 -7.76
C ALA A 112 9.21 3.46 -8.20
N THR A 113 8.32 4.24 -7.58
CA THR A 113 8.19 5.68 -7.91
C THR A 113 9.42 6.48 -7.50
N GLU A 114 10.20 6.04 -6.52
CA GLU A 114 11.41 6.74 -6.06
C GLU A 114 12.60 6.58 -7.02
N ARG A 115 12.48 5.70 -8.03
CA ARG A 115 13.52 5.48 -9.05
C ARG A 115 13.49 6.49 -10.20
N HIS A 116 12.42 7.29 -10.30
CA HIS A 116 12.23 8.30 -11.34
C HIS A 116 12.11 9.69 -10.73
N ALA A 117 12.67 10.71 -11.38
CA ALA A 117 12.68 12.08 -10.85
C ALA A 117 11.28 12.70 -10.71
N ASP A 118 10.31 12.23 -11.50
CA ASP A 118 8.91 12.66 -11.53
C ASP A 118 7.93 11.57 -11.06
N GLY A 119 8.45 10.51 -10.43
CA GLY A 119 7.65 9.41 -9.94
C GLY A 119 6.62 9.87 -8.91
N SER A 120 5.40 9.33 -9.03
CA SER A 120 4.28 9.73 -8.19
C SER A 120 3.43 8.52 -7.84
N LEU A 121 3.34 8.20 -6.55
CA LEU A 121 2.48 7.12 -6.07
C LEU A 121 0.99 7.41 -6.36
N VAL A 122 0.57 8.67 -6.39
CA VAL A 122 -0.78 9.08 -6.82
C VAL A 122 -1.07 8.63 -8.25
N LYS A 123 -0.16 8.94 -9.19
CA LYS A 123 -0.29 8.53 -10.59
C LYS A 123 -0.21 7.00 -10.71
N SER A 124 0.70 6.38 -9.95
CA SER A 124 0.87 4.92 -9.92
C SER A 124 -0.44 4.22 -9.52
N LEU A 125 -1.07 4.62 -8.42
CA LEU A 125 -2.34 4.03 -7.99
C LEU A 125 -3.45 4.13 -9.03
N ALA A 126 -3.60 5.29 -9.68
CA ALA A 126 -4.60 5.48 -10.75
C ALA A 126 -4.33 4.57 -11.97
N ILE A 127 -3.07 4.48 -12.40
CA ILE A 127 -2.66 3.62 -13.52
C ILE A 127 -2.87 2.14 -13.18
N GLN A 128 -2.46 1.72 -11.99
CA GLN A 128 -2.53 0.32 -11.58
C GLN A 128 -3.97 -0.11 -11.31
N LYS A 129 -4.84 0.80 -10.86
CA LYS A 129 -6.27 0.57 -10.78
C LYS A 129 -6.88 0.20 -12.13
N GLU A 130 -6.64 1.03 -13.16
CA GLU A 130 -7.10 0.77 -14.53
C GLU A 130 -6.53 -0.56 -15.04
N ARG A 131 -5.21 -0.76 -14.87
CA ARG A 131 -4.48 -1.93 -15.37
C ARG A 131 -4.97 -3.24 -14.78
N PHE A 132 -5.27 -3.27 -13.49
CA PHE A 132 -5.62 -4.50 -12.77
C PHE A 132 -7.09 -4.60 -12.36
N GLY A 133 -7.94 -3.67 -12.80
CA GLY A 133 -9.36 -3.67 -12.48
C GLY A 133 -9.64 -3.57 -10.98
N ILE A 134 -8.84 -2.77 -10.26
CA ILE A 134 -9.00 -2.61 -8.81
C ILE A 134 -10.32 -1.88 -8.52
N SER A 135 -11.14 -2.47 -7.63
CA SER A 135 -12.40 -1.86 -7.24
C SER A 135 -12.19 -0.55 -6.45
N ASP A 136 -13.16 0.35 -6.50
CA ASP A 136 -13.11 1.63 -5.76
C ASP A 136 -12.88 1.43 -4.26
N GLN A 137 -13.46 0.37 -3.68
CA GLN A 137 -13.28 0.05 -2.27
C GLN A 137 -11.82 -0.33 -1.95
N LEU A 138 -11.23 -1.22 -2.77
CA LEU A 138 -9.85 -1.65 -2.55
C LEU A 138 -8.86 -0.51 -2.81
N GLU A 139 -9.08 0.29 -3.84
CA GLU A 139 -8.32 1.52 -4.08
C GLU A 139 -8.35 2.41 -2.82
N ALA A 140 -9.54 2.69 -2.26
CA ALA A 140 -9.65 3.52 -1.06
C ALA A 140 -8.84 2.96 0.13
N ILE A 141 -8.81 1.64 0.30
CA ILE A 141 -8.00 0.97 1.35
C ILE A 141 -6.50 1.18 1.10
N LEU A 142 -6.03 1.02 -0.15
CA LEU A 142 -4.63 1.25 -0.51
C LEU A 142 -4.23 2.71 -0.27
N TRP A 143 -5.09 3.66 -0.65
CA TRP A 143 -4.89 5.09 -0.38
C TRP A 143 -4.82 5.41 1.11
N ASN A 144 -5.75 4.88 1.90
CA ASN A 144 -5.76 5.07 3.35
C ASN A 144 -4.49 4.52 4.00
N THR A 145 -4.03 3.35 3.54
CA THR A 145 -2.79 2.73 4.01
C THR A 145 -1.57 3.58 3.65
N ALA A 146 -1.46 4.04 2.41
CA ALA A 146 -0.35 4.90 1.97
C ALA A 146 -0.32 6.24 2.73
N ARG A 147 -1.48 6.84 3.01
CA ARG A 147 -1.58 8.06 3.84
C ARG A 147 -1.17 7.81 5.28
N HIS A 148 -1.63 6.71 5.88
CA HIS A 148 -1.29 6.33 7.25
C HIS A 148 0.24 6.20 7.45
N PHE A 149 0.95 5.67 6.45
CA PHE A 149 2.41 5.59 6.48
C PHE A 149 3.12 6.83 5.91
N ARG A 150 2.38 7.91 5.60
CA ARG A 150 2.90 9.17 5.03
C ARG A 150 3.65 8.97 3.70
N TRP A 151 3.28 7.96 2.93
CA TRP A 151 3.74 7.74 1.56
C TRP A 151 2.95 8.59 0.56
N LEU A 152 1.80 9.11 0.98
CA LEU A 152 1.05 10.14 0.30
C LEU A 152 0.80 11.24 1.31
N ASP A 153 0.74 12.48 0.82
CA ASP A 153 0.29 13.58 1.65
C ASP A 153 -1.10 13.24 2.21
N SER A 154 -1.30 13.51 3.49
CA SER A 154 -2.63 13.49 4.07
C SER A 154 -3.49 14.48 3.30
N GLN A 155 -4.77 14.15 3.09
CA GLN A 155 -5.68 15.15 2.53
C GLN A 155 -5.59 16.40 3.40
N PRO A 156 -5.44 17.60 2.81
CA PRO A 156 -5.33 18.82 3.58
C PRO A 156 -6.52 18.91 4.53
N CYS A 157 -6.24 19.09 5.82
CA CYS A 157 -7.30 19.36 6.77
C CYS A 157 -8.05 20.63 6.32
N GLY A 158 -9.35 20.52 6.06
CA GLY A 158 -10.16 21.66 5.58
C GLY A 158 -10.61 21.63 4.12
N GLU A 159 -10.27 20.62 3.32
CA GLU A 159 -10.95 20.43 2.03
C GLU A 159 -12.43 20.12 2.25
N LYS A 160 -13.29 20.93 1.64
CA LYS A 160 -14.75 20.77 1.73
C LYS A 160 -15.14 19.54 0.94
N HIS A 161 -15.47 18.47 1.64
CA HIS A 161 -16.11 17.31 1.04
C HIS A 161 -17.60 17.31 1.38
N THR A 162 -18.39 16.70 0.50
CA THR A 162 -19.82 16.52 0.73
C THR A 162 -20.07 15.03 0.90
N ALA A 163 -20.63 14.61 2.03
CA ALA A 163 -21.06 13.23 2.24
C ALA A 163 -22.18 12.87 1.23
N PRO A 164 -22.47 11.57 0.99
CA PRO A 164 -23.53 11.15 0.05
C PRO A 164 -24.91 11.76 0.34
N ASP A 165 -25.16 12.18 1.58
CA ASP A 165 -26.40 12.83 2.03
C ASP A 165 -26.40 14.37 1.87
N GLY A 166 -25.34 14.95 1.32
CA GLY A 166 -25.22 16.40 1.15
C GLY A 166 -24.55 17.13 2.32
N THR A 167 -24.15 16.42 3.39
CA THR A 167 -23.53 17.05 4.57
C THR A 167 -22.14 17.58 4.23
N LYS A 168 -21.88 18.86 4.56
CA LYS A 168 -20.54 19.44 4.46
C LYS A 168 -19.65 18.84 5.54
N MET A 169 -18.64 18.11 5.10
CA MET A 169 -17.62 17.50 5.94
C MET A 169 -16.38 18.37 5.91
N VAL A 170 -15.80 18.57 7.09
CA VAL A 170 -14.39 18.95 7.23
C VAL A 170 -13.73 17.74 7.86
N CYS A 171 -12.77 17.12 7.16
CA CYS A 171 -12.04 15.96 7.65
C CYS A 171 -12.96 14.80 8.08
N ASN A 172 -13.98 14.46 7.29
CA ASN A 172 -14.98 13.41 7.59
C ASN A 172 -15.69 13.51 8.96
N THR A 173 -15.64 14.66 9.61
CA THR A 173 -16.43 14.99 10.80
C THR A 173 -17.58 15.93 10.42
N PRO A 174 -18.82 15.68 10.88
CA PRO A 174 -19.90 16.65 10.76
C PRO A 174 -19.50 17.94 11.48
N VAL A 175 -19.47 19.05 10.75
CA VAL A 175 -19.08 20.35 11.32
C VAL A 175 -20.27 20.92 12.07
N THR A 176 -20.32 20.71 13.39
CA THR A 176 -21.27 21.42 14.28
C THR A 176 -20.57 22.50 15.12
N GLY A 177 -19.48 23.11 14.64
CA GLY A 177 -18.76 24.16 15.37
C GLY A 177 -17.53 24.75 14.64
N PRO A 178 -16.94 25.83 15.17
CA PRO A 178 -15.76 26.48 14.59
C PRO A 178 -14.53 25.56 14.64
N SER A 179 -13.82 25.48 13.52
CA SER A 179 -12.69 24.58 13.26
C SER A 179 -11.44 24.93 14.07
N GLY A 180 -10.81 23.93 14.70
CA GLY A 180 -9.44 24.00 15.24
C GLY A 180 -9.37 23.67 16.72
N HIS A 181 -9.01 22.42 17.05
CA HIS A 181 -8.69 22.02 18.42
C HIS A 181 -7.44 21.15 18.43
N PRO A 182 -6.35 21.62 19.06
CA PRO A 182 -5.18 20.80 19.35
C PRO A 182 -5.59 19.55 20.15
N GLY A 183 -5.07 18.38 19.74
CA GLY A 183 -5.38 17.11 20.39
C GLY A 183 -6.61 16.37 19.86
N THR A 184 -7.25 16.85 18.78
CA THR A 184 -8.35 16.12 18.12
C THR A 184 -7.78 15.10 17.12
N ARG A 185 -8.28 13.86 17.16
CA ARG A 185 -7.91 12.82 16.19
C ARG A 185 -8.45 13.20 14.81
N HIS A 186 -7.57 13.33 13.81
CA HIS A 186 -7.96 13.50 12.42
C HIS A 186 -8.55 12.19 11.87
N CYS A 187 -9.33 12.28 10.78
CA CYS A 187 -9.94 11.12 10.14
C CYS A 187 -8.96 10.17 9.44
N ASP A 188 -7.70 10.58 9.26
CA ASP A 188 -6.60 9.71 8.81
C ASP A 188 -6.01 8.86 9.95
N GLY A 189 -6.57 8.98 11.16
CA GLY A 189 -6.12 8.26 12.35
C GLY A 189 -4.89 8.89 13.02
N HIS A 190 -4.35 9.98 12.49
CA HIS A 190 -3.28 10.75 13.12
C HIS A 190 -3.87 11.77 14.10
N PHE A 191 -3.20 11.95 15.24
CA PHE A 191 -3.41 13.13 16.08
C PHE A 191 -2.58 14.28 15.48
N GLU A 192 -2.99 15.53 15.69
CA GLU A 192 -2.04 16.64 15.54
C GLU A 192 -0.76 16.24 16.29
N PRO A 193 0.44 16.41 15.68
CA PRO A 193 1.65 16.13 16.42
C PRO A 193 1.58 16.99 17.68
N TYR A 194 1.49 16.35 18.85
CA TYR A 194 2.05 16.97 20.04
C TYR A 194 3.48 17.27 19.63
N ASP A 195 3.84 18.54 19.56
CA ASP A 195 5.22 18.98 19.55
C ASP A 195 5.96 18.08 20.55
N TRP A 196 6.71 17.10 20.06
CA TRP A 196 7.79 16.57 20.83
C TRP A 196 8.76 17.74 20.88
N PRO A 197 9.01 18.34 22.06
CA PRO A 197 10.05 19.35 22.14
C PRO A 197 11.31 18.68 21.63
N ASN A 198 11.85 19.20 20.52
CA ASN A 198 13.20 18.88 20.10
C ASN A 198 14.09 19.38 21.25
N GLU A 199 14.63 18.46 22.04
CA GLU A 199 15.87 18.69 22.79
C GLU A 199 17.06 18.66 21.82
#